data_AF-A0A2Z6MB89-F1
#
_entry.id   AF-A0A2Z6MB89-F1
#
_cell.length_a   1.000
_cell.length_b   1.000
_cell.length_c   1.000
_cell.angle_alpha   90.00
_cell.angle_beta   90.00
_cell.angle_gamma   90.00
#
_symmetry.space_group_name_H-M   'P 1'
#
loop_
_entity.id
_entity.type
_entity.pdbx_description
1 polymer ?
#
loop_
_entity_poly.entity_id
_entity_poly.type
_entity_poly.pdbx_seq_one_letter_code
_entity_poly.pdbx_strand_id
1 'polypeptide(L)' 'MDELGTAGSKLLYGFQQALEFIRKPSINTNSKLINSIIKANETERLKSYVNFECKNRKDVVQNATSCK' A
#
# COMPACT_ATOMS: atom_id res chain seq x y z
N MET A 1 -27.41 -19.82 -6.88
CA MET A 1 -26.61 -18.58 -6.86
C MET A 1 -25.52 -18.62 -5.80
N ASP A 2 -25.69 -19.39 -4.71
CA ASP A 2 -24.80 -19.35 -3.54
C ASP A 2 -23.40 -19.92 -3.75
N GLU A 3 -23.24 -20.97 -4.55
CA GLU A 3 -21.93 -21.63 -4.72
C GLU A 3 -20.95 -20.77 -5.54
N LEU A 4 -21.42 -20.19 -6.65
CA LEU A 4 -20.61 -19.30 -7.48
C LEU A 4 -20.25 -18.01 -6.73
N GLY A 5 -21.19 -17.46 -5.95
CA GLY A 5 -20.92 -16.31 -5.08
C GLY A 5 -19.85 -16.61 -4.04
N THR A 6 -19.96 -17.76 -3.37
CA THR A 6 -18.99 -18.21 -2.35
C THR A 6 -17.61 -18.44 -2.95
N ALA A 7 -17.52 -19.10 -4.11
CA ALA A 7 -16.26 -19.32 -4.81
C ALA A 7 -15.60 -18.00 -5.23
N GLY A 8 -16.39 -17.05 -5.74
CA GLY A 8 -15.93 -15.72 -6.11
C GLY A 8 -15.41 -14.92 -4.92
N SER A 9 -16.14 -14.88 -3.81
CA SER A 9 -15.70 -14.21 -2.58
C SER A 9 -14.39 -14.80 -2.03
N LYS A 10 -14.24 -16.12 -2.05
CA LYS A 10 -13.01 -16.79 -1.59
C LYS A 10 -11.82 -16.43 -2.47
N LEU A 11 -12.00 -16.39 -3.79
CA LEU A 11 -10.95 -15.98 -4.73
C LEU A 11 -10.51 -14.53 -4.48
N LEU A 12 -11.46 -13.60 -4.38
CA LEU A 12 -11.19 -12.18 -4.16
C LEU A 12 -10.48 -11.94 -2.82
N TYR A 13 -10.92 -12.62 -1.77
CA TYR A 13 -10.28 -12.53 -0.45
C TYR A 13 -8.84 -13.07 -0.46
N GLY A 14 -8.60 -14.18 -1.16
CA GLY A 14 -7.23 -14.69 -1.36
C GLY A 14 -6.35 -13.72 -2.14
N PHE A 15 -6.91 -13.10 -3.18
CA PHE A 15 -6.21 -12.09 -3.98
C PHE A 15 -5.86 -10.85 -3.15
N GLN A 16 -6.79 -10.36 -2.31
CA GLN A 16 -6.53 -9.25 -1.39
C GLN A 16 -5.37 -9.57 -0.43
N GLN A 17 -5.37 -10.74 0.20
CA GLN A 17 -4.28 -11.15 1.10
C GLN A 17 -2.92 -11.21 0.38
N ALA A 18 -2.90 -11.73 -0.85
CA ALA A 18 -1.69 -11.72 -1.66
C ALA A 18 -1.22 -10.30 -2.00
N LEU A 19 -2.14 -9.39 -2.30
CA LEU A 19 -1.83 -7.97 -2.52
C LEU A 19 -1.26 -7.32 -1.26
N GLU A 20 -1.79 -7.63 -0.07
CA GLU A 20 -1.26 -7.14 1.21
C GLU A 20 0.15 -7.67 1.49
N PHE A 21 0.45 -8.91 1.10
CA PHE A 21 1.80 -9.48 1.23
C PHE A 21 2.81 -8.85 0.28
N ILE A 22 2.41 -8.56 -0.96
CA ILE A 22 3.24 -7.89 -1.97
C ILE A 22 3.35 -6.38 -1.67
N ARG A 23 2.39 -5.84 -0.91
CA ARG A 23 2.36 -4.43 -0.54
C ARG A 23 3.62 -4.09 0.24
N LYS A 24 4.37 -3.14 -0.30
CA LYS A 24 5.59 -2.66 0.33
C LYS A 24 5.26 -2.03 1.70
N PRO A 25 6.07 -2.33 2.74
CA PRO A 25 5.88 -1.71 4.04
C PRO A 25 6.05 -0.20 3.92
N SER A 26 5.17 0.47 4.63
CA SER A 26 5.05 1.91 4.59
C SER A 26 6.33 2.57 5.15
N ILE A 27 6.95 3.48 4.41
CA ILE A 27 8.14 4.19 4.91
C ILE A 27 7.69 5.18 6.00
N ASN A 28 8.24 5.05 7.21
CA ASN A 28 8.00 6.01 8.29
C ASN A 28 8.90 7.24 8.10
N THR A 29 8.39 8.23 7.37
CA THR A 29 9.10 9.50 7.10
C THR A 29 9.27 10.39 8.34
N ASN A 30 8.55 10.09 9.43
CA ASN A 30 8.71 10.81 10.71
C ASN A 30 9.88 10.26 11.54
N SER A 31 10.46 9.12 11.16
CA SER A 31 11.64 8.57 11.82
C SER A 31 12.87 9.42 11.48
N LYS A 32 13.59 9.89 12.50
CA LYS A 32 14.84 10.64 12.35
C LYS A 32 15.88 9.84 11.57
N LEU A 33 16.04 8.55 11.86
CA LEU A 33 17.00 7.67 11.18
C LEU A 33 16.67 7.54 9.68
N ILE A 34 15.40 7.26 9.35
CA ILE A 34 14.95 7.11 7.96
C ILE A 34 15.15 8.41 7.20
N ASN A 35 14.82 9.55 7.81
CA ASN A 35 15.04 10.86 7.21
C ASN A 35 16.53 11.12 6.93
N SER A 36 17.42 10.78 7.87
CA SER A 36 18.87 10.91 7.65
C SER A 36 19.37 10.03 6.50
N ILE A 37 18.88 8.80 6.36
CA ILE A 37 19.24 7.90 5.26
C ILE A 37 18.74 8.47 3.92
N ILE A 38 17.49 8.95 3.85
CA ILE A 38 16.94 9.57 2.65
C ILE A 38 17.80 10.77 2.24
N LYS A 39 18.10 11.66 3.18
CA LYS A 39 18.94 12.85 2.97
C LYS A 39 20.34 12.51 2.46
N ALA A 40 20.98 11.50 3.03
CA ALA A 40 22.32 11.06 2.63
C ALA A 40 22.35 10.45 1.21
N ASN A 41 21.21 10.00 0.68
CA ASN A 41 21.09 9.31 -0.61
C ASN A 41 20.14 10.02 -1.57
N GLU A 42 19.99 11.35 -1.44
CA GLU A 42 18.99 12.18 -2.12
C GLU A 42 19.17 12.21 -3.65
N THR A 43 18.68 11.17 -4.33
CA THR A 43 18.50 11.16 -5.78
C THR A 43 17.07 11.58 -6.14
N GLU A 44 16.88 12.17 -7.33
CA GLU A 44 15.56 12.53 -7.84
C GLU A 44 14.62 11.30 -7.92
N ARG A 45 15.20 10.15 -8.28
CA ARG A 45 14.54 8.85 -8.26
C ARG A 45 14.02 8.51 -6.85
N LEU A 46 14.88 8.57 -5.83
CA LEU A 46 14.50 8.27 -4.45
C LEU A 46 13.41 9.22 -3.93
N LYS A 47 13.51 10.52 -4.24
CA LYS A 47 12.49 11.52 -3.89
C LYS A 47 11.13 11.18 -4.51
N SER A 48 11.11 10.77 -5.78
CA SER A 48 9.89 10.35 -6.48
C SER A 48 9.28 9.09 -5.85
N TYR A 49 10.10 8.10 -5.49
CA TYR A 49 9.64 6.89 -4.80
C TYR A 49 9.01 7.19 -3.43
N VAL A 50 9.66 8.03 -2.61
CA VAL A 50 9.14 8.39 -1.28
C VAL A 50 7.84 9.20 -1.39
N ASN A 51 7.75 10.12 -2.35
CA ASN A 51 6.56 10.96 -2.54
C ASN A 51 5.35 10.17 -3.08
N PHE A 52 5.56 9.20 -3.98
CA PHE A 52 4.48 8.34 -4.49
C PHE A 52 3.87 7.48 -3.37
N GLU A 53 4.72 6.92 -2.51
CA GLU A 53 4.29 6.13 -1.34
C GLU A 53 3.50 6.97 -0.32
N CYS A 54 3.84 8.25 -0.14
CA CYS A 54 3.13 9.15 0.77
C CYS A 54 1.76 9.59 0.24
N LYS A 55 1.60 9.81 -1.07
CA LYS A 55 0.32 10.26 -1.67
C LYS A 55 -0.72 9.13 -1.72
N ASN A 56 -0.31 7.94 -2.15
CA ASN A 56 -1.24 6.80 -2.35
C ASN A 56 -1.81 6.20 -1.05
N ARG A 57 -1.31 6.57 0.14
CA ARG A 57 -1.94 6.13 1.40
C ARG A 57 -3.34 6.71 1.59
N LYS A 58 -3.58 7.94 1.14
CA LYS A 58 -4.89 8.59 1.31
C LYS A 58 -5.96 7.94 0.42
N ASP A 59 -5.58 7.58 -0.80
CA ASP A 59 -6.50 7.04 -1.80
C ASP A 59 -6.83 5.56 -1.56
N VAL A 60 -5.85 4.76 -1.10
CA VAL A 60 -6.10 3.32 -0.84
C VAL A 60 -7.01 3.10 0.38
N VAL A 61 -6.88 3.90 1.44
CA VAL A 61 -7.73 3.76 2.63
C VAL A 61 -9.18 4.18 2.31
N GLN A 62 -9.39 5.16 1.44
CA GLN A 62 -10.74 5.57 1.02
C GLN A 62 -11.44 4.53 0.14
N ASN A 63 -10.69 3.83 -0.73
CA ASN A 63 -11.25 2.83 -1.63
C ASN A 63 -11.64 1.50 -0.94
N ALA A 64 -11.19 1.26 0.30
CA ALA A 64 -11.57 0.08 1.09
C ALA A 64 -12.78 0.32 2.01
N THR A 65 -13.27 1.56 2.13
CA THR A 65 -14.38 1.93 3.04
C THR A 65 -15.73 2.14 2.36
N SER A 66 -15.84 1.99 1.04
CA SER A 66 -17.13 2.04 0.32
C SER A 66 -17.63 0.65 -0.08
N CYS A 67 -17.87 -0.20 0.91
CA CYS A 67 -18.90 -1.24 0.83
C CYS A 67 -19.87 -1.00 1.98
N LYS A 68 -20.99 -0.37 1.67
CA LYS A 68 -22.20 -0.40 2.49
C LYS A 68 -23.29 -1.00 1.63
#